data_AF-A0A2G2A050-F1
#
_entry.id   AF-A0A2G2A050-F1
#
_cell.length_a   1.000
_cell.length_b   1.000
_cell.length_c   1.000
_cell.angle_alpha   90.00
_cell.angle_beta   90.00
_cell.angle_gamma   90.00
#
_symmetry.space_group_name_H-M   'P 1'
#
loop_
_entity.id
_entity.type
_entity.pdbx_description
1 polymer ?
#
loop_
_entity_poly.entity_id
_entity_poly.type
_entity_poly.pdbx_seq_one_letter_code
_entity_poly.pdbx_strand_id
1 'polypeptide(L)' 'MKKVNKHFVSDIDKKLAEFNASRPRSASQLSEIEKYQKIFALRDNPEVTHTSQGSIWGDDETA' A
#
# COMPACT_ATOMS: atom_id res chain seq x y z
N MET A 1 -13.49 -21.30 28.71
CA MET A 1 -12.94 -20.63 27.49
C MET A 1 -11.42 -20.56 27.63
N LYS A 2 -10.65 -21.15 26.71
CA LYS A 2 -9.17 -21.06 26.76
C LYS A 2 -8.74 -19.61 26.52
N LYS A 3 -7.85 -19.08 27.37
CA LYS A 3 -7.25 -17.76 27.15
C LYS A 3 -6.29 -17.85 25.97
N VAL A 4 -6.59 -17.13 24.89
CA VAL A 4 -5.69 -16.98 23.74
C VAL A 4 -4.72 -15.84 24.03
N ASN A 5 -3.43 -16.07 23.79
CA ASN A 5 -2.44 -15.02 23.88
C ASN A 5 -2.58 -14.08 22.66
N LYS A 6 -3.02 -12.84 22.90
CA LYS A 6 -3.22 -11.82 21.85
C LYS A 6 -1.92 -11.26 21.27
N HIS A 7 -0.78 -11.52 21.92
CA HIS A 7 0.55 -11.08 21.51
C HIS A 7 1.43 -12.28 21.13
N PHE A 8 0.82 -13.42 20.81
CA PHE A 8 1.58 -14.56 20.29
C PHE A 8 2.18 -14.18 18.94
N VAL A 9 3.50 -14.30 18.84
CA VAL A 9 4.26 -14.15 17.59
C VAL A 9 4.85 -15.52 17.29
N SER A 10 4.56 -16.06 16.11
CA SER A 10 5.05 -17.38 15.74
C SER A 10 6.56 -17.34 15.50
N ASP A 11 7.22 -18.48 15.62
CA ASP A 11 8.66 -18.54 15.33
C ASP A 11 8.96 -18.26 13.84
N ILE A 12 8.00 -18.52 12.95
CA ILE A 12 8.09 -18.14 11.53
C ILE A 12 8.15 -16.61 11.39
N ASP A 13 7.28 -15.89 12.08
CA ASP A 13 7.25 -14.42 12.04
C ASP A 13 8.58 -13.84 12.56
N LYS A 14 9.12 -14.40 13.65
CA LYS A 14 10.42 -14.00 14.19
C LYS A 14 11.54 -14.21 13.16
N LYS A 15 11.60 -15.40 12.54
CA LYS A 15 12.63 -15.72 11.55
C LYS A 15 12.51 -14.87 10.29
N LEU A 16 11.29 -14.56 9.86
CA LEU A 16 11.06 -13.67 8.73
C LEU A 16 11.50 -12.23 9.04
N ALA A 17 11.25 -11.75 10.26
CA ALA A 17 11.74 -10.45 10.71
C ALA A 17 13.28 -10.39 10.75
N GLU A 18 13.94 -11.41 11.29
CA GLU A 18 15.41 -11.54 11.30
C GLU A 18 15.99 -11.55 9.86
N PHE A 19 15.35 -12.29 8.95
CA PHE A 19 15.75 -12.33 7.54
C PHE A 19 15.65 -10.95 6.86
N ASN A 20 14.54 -10.25 7.08
CA ASN A 20 14.32 -8.92 6.52
C ASN A 20 15.26 -7.86 7.10
N ALA A 21 15.66 -7.98 8.38
CA ALA A 21 16.58 -7.05 9.01
C ALA A 21 18.03 -7.24 8.56
N SER A 22 18.42 -8.47 8.23
CA SER A 22 19.80 -8.82 7.88
C SER A 22 20.12 -8.68 6.39
N ARG A 23 19.13 -8.40 5.53
CA ARG A 23 19.29 -8.37 4.08
C ARG A 23 18.71 -7.10 3.46
N PRO A 24 19.41 -6.49 2.50
CA PRO A 24 18.82 -5.40 1.72
C PRO A 24 17.64 -5.93 0.90
N ARG A 25 16.62 -5.08 0.72
CA ARG A 25 15.47 -5.40 -0.13
C ARG A 25 15.90 -5.52 -1.59
N SER A 26 15.33 -6.47 -2.31
CA SER A 26 15.53 -6.59 -3.76
C SER A 26 14.88 -5.41 -4.49
N ALA A 27 15.29 -5.17 -5.74
CA ALA A 27 14.67 -4.17 -6.60
C ALA A 27 13.15 -4.40 -6.75
N SER A 28 12.72 -5.66 -6.92
CA SER A 28 11.29 -6.01 -7.02
C SER A 28 10.52 -5.73 -5.73
N GLN A 29 11.12 -5.94 -4.56
CA GLN A 29 10.51 -5.60 -3.28
C GLN A 29 10.38 -4.10 -3.11
N LEU A 30 11.38 -3.32 -3.53
CA LEU A 30 11.34 -1.86 -3.49
C LEU A 30 10.24 -1.31 -4.41
N SER A 31 10.15 -1.80 -5.65
CA SER A 31 9.09 -1.37 -6.58
C SER A 31 7.68 -1.68 -6.04
N GLU A 32 7.53 -2.80 -5.33
CA GLU A 32 6.25 -3.17 -4.73
C GLU A 32 5.88 -2.25 -3.57
N ILE A 33 6.85 -1.88 -2.73
CA ILE A 33 6.67 -0.92 -1.63
C ILE A 33 6.26 0.45 -2.18
N GLU A 34 6.96 0.95 -3.19
CA GLU A 34 6.67 2.24 -3.83
C GLU A 34 5.26 2.28 -4.42
N LYS A 35 4.84 1.20 -5.08
CA LYS A 35 3.49 1.05 -5.63
C LYS A 35 2.43 1.20 -4.53
N TYR A 36 2.57 0.48 -3.41
CA TYR A 36 1.61 0.57 -2.32
C TYR A 36 1.63 1.90 -1.59
N GLN A 37 2.81 2.52 -1.43
CA GLN A 37 2.92 3.87 -0.88
C GLN A 37 2.14 4.88 -1.72
N LYS A 38 2.26 4.81 -3.06
CA LYS A 38 1.49 5.66 -3.97
C LYS A 38 -0.03 5.45 -3.84
N ILE A 39 -0.47 4.18 -3.77
CA ILE A 39 -1.89 3.85 -3.60
C ILE A 39 -2.43 4.42 -2.29
N PHE A 40 -1.71 4.27 -1.18
CA PHE A 40 -2.13 4.80 0.11
C PHE A 40 -2.15 6.32 0.13
N ALA A 41 -1.15 6.97 -0.47
CA ALA A 41 -1.13 8.44 -0.58
C ALA A 41 -2.35 8.98 -1.35
N LEU A 42 -2.76 8.31 -2.43
CA LEU A 42 -3.95 8.68 -3.22
C LEU A 42 -5.26 8.38 -2.47
N ARG A 43 -5.34 7.24 -1.77
CA ARG A 43 -6.50 6.89 -0.94
C ARG A 43 -6.71 7.91 0.17
N ASP A 44 -5.63 8.31 0.83
CA ASP A 44 -5.68 9.18 2.00
C ASP A 44 -5.83 10.66 1.60
N ASN A 45 -5.45 11.02 0.36
CA ASN A 45 -5.58 12.38 -0.18
C ASN A 45 -6.33 12.39 -1.54
N PRO A 46 -7.64 12.13 -1.55
CA PRO A 46 -8.44 12.05 -2.78
C PRO A 46 -8.53 13.38 -3.55
N GLU A 47 -8.37 14.50 -2.86
CA GLU A 47 -8.50 15.85 -3.44
C GLU A 47 -7.31 16.26 -4.32
N VAL A 48 -6.16 15.57 -4.23
CA VAL A 48 -4.94 15.92 -4.99
C VAL A 48 -5.09 15.59 -6.48
N THR A 49 -6.03 14.71 -6.84
CA THR A 49 -6.30 14.32 -8.23
C THR A 49 -7.33 15.20 -8.96
N HIS A 50 -7.94 16.20 -8.30
CA HIS A 50 -8.95 17.07 -8.92
C HIS A 50 -8.40 18.34 -9.58
N THR A 51 -7.08 18.51 -9.69
CA THR A 51 -6.51 19.61 -10.48
C THR A 51 -6.58 19.32 -11.98
N SER A 52 -7.71 19.75 -12.57
CA SER A 52 -7.88 20.21 -13.95
C SER A 52 -7.29 19.34 -15.06
N GLN A 53 -7.93 18.22 -15.39
CA GLN A 53 -8.10 17.85 -16.81
C GLN A 53 -9.53 17.36 -16.98
N GLY A 54 -10.12 17.75 -18.11
CA GLY A 54 -11.56 17.77 -18.39
C GLY A 54 -12.34 16.53 -17.97
N SER A 55 -13.65 16.74 -17.81
CA SER A 55 -14.61 15.70 -17.50
C SER A 55 -14.26 14.38 -18.22
N ILE A 56 -14.12 13.31 -17.44
CA ILE A 56 -13.88 11.96 -17.99
C ILE A 56 -15.08 11.50 -18.83
N TRP A 57 -16.23 12.12 -18.59
CA TRP A 57 -17.44 12.02 -19.38
C TRP A 57 -17.53 13.30 -20.19
N GLY A 58 -16.95 13.31 -21.39
CA GLY A 58 -17.13 14.42 -22.31
C GLY A 58 -18.60 14.78 -22.36
N ASP A 59 -18.90 16.08 -22.20
CA ASP A 59 -20.25 16.59 -22.33
C ASP A 59 -20.69 16.41 -23.79
N ASP A 60 -21.17 15.21 -24.13
CA ASP A 60 -21.83 14.89 -25.38
C ASP A 60 -23.25 15.47 -25.36
N GLU A 61 -23.38 16.79 -25.15
CA GLU A 61 -24.61 17.50 -25.47
C GLU A 61 -24.29 18.87 -26.09
N THR A 62 -24.89 19.07 -27.28
CA THR A 62 -25.09 20.32 -28.05
C THR A 62 -24.06 20.68 -29.13
N ALA A 63 -24.39 20.31 -30.39
CA ALA A 63 -24.65 21.26 -31.50
C ALA A 63 -25.16 20.52 -32.75
#